data_AF-K9H3G3-F1
#
_entry.id   AF-K9H3G3-F1
#
_cell.length_a   1.000
_cell.length_b   1.000
_cell.length_c   1.000
_cell.angle_alpha   90.00
_cell.angle_beta   90.00
_cell.angle_gamma   90.00
#
_symmetry.space_group_name_H-M   'P 1'
#
loop_
_entity.id
_entity.type
_entity.pdbx_description
1 polymer ?
#
loop_
_entity_poly.entity_id
_entity_poly.type
_entity_poly.pdbx_seq_one_letter_code
_entity_poly.pdbx_strand_id
1 'polypeptide(L)'
;MSDTRTGTGQAMRDPSRAFLLRLVEAAKEGQRLGDPRDVETLKRWVRICEGIPDGPLMQIVPTTIRALFGHADYAPVLQATGLDRKQPLQHEAISPYVVAYRRYVRARRNTGNPGELRDTIDTLRRELRDLKAQFDAVFDNAMKLEEERARLASENESLQQRVLHEQLRADEATRALTEARQKAFRLFRVYLFLLKEERERLSNDPMRERLLTAEVAVETHSATLEALGMKDDAEAQALEILGQDLFQEYFRETDSRRVPDPETLQGELFRARERAGSGPSDGGAATAGSGDGEARPPFRPRVVNDR
;
A
#
# COMPACT_ATOMS: atom_id res chain seq x y z
N MET A 1 70.86 2.04 -37.38
CA MET A 1 70.00 0.86 -37.22
C MET A 1 69.51 0.89 -35.78
N SER A 2 68.40 1.57 -35.50
CA SER A 2 67.02 1.03 -35.42
C SER A 2 66.62 1.23 -33.95
N ASP A 3 65.51 1.78 -33.49
CA ASP A 3 64.25 2.26 -34.04
C ASP A 3 63.72 3.31 -33.04
N THR A 4 63.31 4.50 -33.51
CA THR A 4 62.50 5.45 -32.72
C THR A 4 61.37 6.00 -33.60
N ARG A 5 60.44 5.12 -33.95
CA ARG A 5 59.18 5.49 -34.62
C ARG A 5 58.00 4.75 -34.01
N THR A 6 57.57 5.14 -32.82
CA THR A 6 56.22 4.83 -32.31
C THR A 6 55.84 5.82 -31.21
N GLY A 7 55.11 6.88 -31.55
CA GLY A 7 54.61 7.83 -30.55
C GLY A 7 53.55 8.82 -31.03
N THR A 8 53.14 8.78 -32.30
CA THR A 8 52.18 9.75 -32.87
C THR A 8 50.77 9.18 -33.04
N GLY A 9 50.54 7.89 -32.79
CA GLY A 9 49.25 7.22 -33.04
C GLY A 9 48.25 7.17 -31.88
N GLN A 10 48.67 7.45 -30.64
CA GLN A 10 47.78 7.39 -29.46
C GLN A 10 47.11 8.71 -29.09
N ALA A 11 47.50 9.83 -29.70
CA ALA A 11 46.87 11.14 -29.48
C ALA A 11 45.46 11.25 -30.08
N MET A 12 44.99 10.23 -30.82
CA MET A 12 43.68 10.19 -31.46
C MET A 12 42.55 9.70 -30.53
N ARG A 13 42.83 9.34 -29.25
CA ARG A 13 41.83 8.70 -28.37
C ARG A 13 41.14 9.58 -27.32
N ASP A 14 41.58 10.81 -27.07
CA ASP A 14 40.91 11.71 -26.10
C ASP A 14 40.65 13.11 -26.71
N PRO A 15 39.39 13.45 -27.05
CA PRO A 15 39.05 14.74 -27.65
C PRO A 15 39.32 15.93 -26.72
N SER A 16 39.28 15.69 -25.40
CA SER A 16 39.62 16.69 -24.37
C SER A 16 41.12 17.02 -24.33
N ARG A 17 42.00 16.03 -24.53
CA ARG A 17 43.45 16.22 -24.56
C ARG A 17 43.89 16.93 -25.84
N ALA A 18 43.28 16.59 -26.98
CA ALA A 18 43.50 17.29 -28.24
C ALA A 18 43.09 18.78 -28.15
N PHE A 19 41.96 19.06 -27.50
CA PHE A 19 41.51 20.44 -27.23
C PHE A 19 42.51 21.23 -26.37
N LEU A 20 43.01 20.64 -25.28
CA LEU A 20 44.01 21.29 -24.42
C LEU A 20 45.29 21.65 -25.18
N LEU A 21 45.80 20.74 -26.01
CA LEU A 21 46.99 21.00 -26.83
C LEU A 21 46.77 22.16 -27.80
N ARG A 22 45.64 22.18 -28.52
CA ARG A 22 45.29 23.27 -29.44
C ARG A 22 45.08 24.60 -28.72
N LEU A 23 44.49 24.58 -27.53
CA LEU A 23 44.28 25.79 -26.73
C LEU A 23 45.61 26.39 -26.26
N VAL A 24 46.55 25.54 -25.81
CA VAL A 24 47.90 25.97 -25.40
C VAL A 24 48.71 26.48 -26.59
N GLU A 25 48.61 25.82 -27.75
CA GLU A 25 49.26 26.24 -28.99
C GLU A 25 48.72 27.61 -29.45
N ALA A 26 47.41 27.77 -29.52
CA ALA A 26 46.77 29.05 -29.85
C ALA A 26 47.15 30.17 -28.88
N ALA A 27 47.32 29.84 -27.59
CA ALA A 27 47.77 30.81 -26.59
C ALA A 27 49.24 31.21 -26.77
N LYS A 28 50.13 30.26 -27.08
CA LYS A 28 51.55 30.53 -27.38
C LYS A 28 51.75 31.37 -28.64
N GLU A 29 50.88 31.20 -29.63
CA GLU A 29 50.85 32.01 -30.85
C GLU A 29 50.30 33.43 -30.63
N GLY A 30 49.81 33.75 -29.42
CA GLY A 30 49.26 35.06 -29.11
C GLY A 30 47.94 35.35 -29.83
N GLN A 31 47.17 34.31 -30.20
CA GLN A 31 45.89 34.50 -30.85
C GLN A 31 44.90 35.19 -29.89
N ARG A 32 44.12 36.15 -30.40
CA ARG A 32 43.06 36.77 -29.62
C ARG A 32 41.92 35.78 -29.39
N LEU A 33 41.60 35.49 -28.13
CA LEU A 33 40.57 34.54 -27.69
C LEU A 33 39.52 35.17 -26.76
N GLY A 34 39.76 36.41 -26.31
CA GLY A 34 38.97 37.07 -25.27
C GLY A 34 37.60 37.61 -25.67
N ASP A 35 37.36 37.93 -26.95
CA ASP A 35 36.08 38.51 -27.40
C ASP A 35 35.19 37.47 -28.10
N PRO A 36 34.16 36.93 -27.43
CA PRO A 36 33.26 35.95 -28.02
C PRO A 36 32.26 36.55 -29.02
N ARG A 37 32.22 37.88 -29.21
CA ARG A 37 31.35 38.55 -30.19
C ARG A 37 32.01 38.69 -31.56
N ASP A 38 33.32 38.59 -31.63
CA ASP A 38 34.06 38.65 -32.89
C ASP A 38 33.99 37.31 -33.66
N VAL A 39 33.62 37.39 -34.92
CA VAL A 39 33.41 36.23 -35.79
C VAL A 39 34.74 35.52 -36.08
N GLU A 40 35.86 36.24 -36.20
CA GLU A 40 37.17 35.63 -36.41
C GLU A 40 37.65 34.87 -35.16
N THR A 41 37.40 35.43 -33.98
CA THR A 41 37.64 34.77 -32.70
C THR A 41 36.77 33.51 -32.55
N LEU A 42 35.49 33.55 -32.95
CA LEU A 42 34.61 32.37 -32.96
C LEU A 42 35.07 31.28 -33.94
N LYS A 43 35.57 31.64 -35.13
CA LYS A 43 36.15 30.68 -36.08
C LYS A 43 37.35 29.95 -35.47
N ARG A 44 38.21 30.67 -34.75
CA ARG A 44 39.37 30.08 -34.04
C ARG A 44 38.90 29.15 -32.93
N TRP A 45 37.95 29.58 -32.10
CA TRP A 45 37.36 28.72 -31.07
C TRP A 45 36.72 27.45 -31.64
N VAL A 46 36.05 27.52 -32.81
CA VAL A 46 35.51 26.31 -33.46
C VAL A 46 36.61 25.36 -33.92
N ARG A 47 37.76 25.86 -34.38
CA ARG A 47 38.93 25.01 -34.72
C ARG A 47 39.54 24.38 -33.46
N ILE A 48 39.66 25.14 -32.38
CA ILE A 48 40.18 24.62 -31.10
C ILE A 48 39.24 23.53 -30.56
N CYS A 49 37.92 23.76 -30.59
CA CYS A 49 36.86 22.87 -30.13
C CYS A 49 36.50 21.72 -31.09
N GLU A 50 37.27 21.52 -32.17
CA GLU A 50 36.98 20.49 -33.17
C GLU A 50 37.08 19.08 -32.56
N GLY A 51 36.04 18.26 -32.78
CA GLY A 51 35.94 16.90 -32.24
C GLY A 51 35.16 16.78 -30.93
N ILE A 52 34.77 17.89 -30.28
CA ILE A 52 33.92 17.85 -29.08
C ILE A 52 32.44 18.03 -29.46
N PRO A 53 31.50 17.23 -28.91
CA PRO A 53 30.07 17.41 -29.11
C PRO A 53 29.51 18.66 -28.40
N ASP A 54 28.37 19.17 -28.85
CA ASP A 54 27.84 20.49 -28.41
C ASP A 54 27.43 20.54 -26.93
N GLY A 55 26.98 19.41 -26.35
CA GLY A 55 26.58 19.34 -24.93
C GLY A 55 27.77 19.51 -23.96
N PRO A 56 28.83 18.69 -24.07
CA PRO A 56 29.99 18.77 -23.18
C PRO A 56 30.83 20.06 -23.31
N LEU A 57 30.72 20.79 -24.42
CA LEU A 57 31.47 22.04 -24.63
C LEU A 57 31.22 23.08 -23.53
N MET A 58 29.98 23.15 -23.02
CA MET A 58 29.61 24.11 -21.97
C MET A 58 30.32 23.88 -20.64
N GLN A 59 30.78 22.65 -20.39
CA GLN A 59 31.49 22.29 -19.17
C GLN A 59 33.00 22.23 -19.40
N ILE A 60 33.45 21.70 -20.54
CA ILE A 60 34.87 21.47 -20.82
C ILE A 60 35.61 22.80 -20.99
N VAL A 61 35.07 23.75 -21.75
CA VAL A 61 35.78 25.01 -22.05
C VAL A 61 36.02 25.85 -20.78
N PRO A 62 35.03 26.11 -19.91
CA PRO A 62 35.27 26.92 -18.72
C PRO A 62 36.11 26.22 -17.65
N THR A 63 36.04 24.89 -17.56
CA THR A 63 36.84 24.12 -16.57
C THR A 63 38.31 24.05 -16.96
N THR A 64 38.60 23.81 -18.24
CA THR A 64 39.96 23.75 -18.76
C THR A 64 40.67 25.10 -18.70
N ILE A 65 40.00 26.20 -19.07
CA ILE A 65 40.58 27.56 -18.96
C ILE A 65 40.91 27.89 -17.49
N ARG A 66 39.99 27.57 -16.56
CA ARG A 66 40.22 27.77 -15.12
C ARG A 66 41.37 26.92 -14.58
N ALA A 67 41.46 25.66 -15.00
CA ALA A 67 42.57 24.78 -14.63
C ALA A 67 43.91 25.32 -15.14
N LEU A 68 43.95 25.84 -16.38
CA LEU A 68 45.17 26.42 -16.96
C LEU A 68 45.61 27.72 -16.24
N PHE A 69 44.68 28.55 -15.78
CA PHE A 69 45.01 29.69 -14.91
C PHE A 69 45.54 29.28 -13.52
N GLY A 70 45.33 28.03 -13.10
CA GLY A 70 45.93 27.46 -11.89
C GLY A 70 47.41 27.12 -12.04
N HIS A 71 47.93 27.03 -13.28
CA HIS A 71 49.33 26.74 -13.57
C HIS A 71 50.13 28.02 -13.81
N ALA A 72 51.23 28.18 -13.08
CA ALA A 72 52.07 29.39 -13.09
C ALA A 72 52.64 29.73 -14.48
N ASP A 73 52.96 28.70 -15.29
CA ASP A 73 53.61 28.88 -16.59
C ASP A 73 52.64 29.33 -17.70
N TYR A 74 51.35 29.02 -17.57
CA TYR A 74 50.33 29.27 -18.61
C TYR A 74 49.47 30.50 -18.32
N ALA A 75 49.42 30.95 -17.07
CA ALA A 75 48.70 32.16 -16.67
C ALA A 75 49.10 33.42 -17.46
N PRO A 76 50.40 33.77 -17.66
CA PRO A 76 50.76 34.99 -18.39
C PRO A 76 50.47 34.87 -19.89
N VAL A 77 50.61 33.67 -20.46
CA VAL A 77 50.37 33.39 -21.87
C VAL A 77 48.87 33.49 -22.18
N LEU A 78 48.01 32.96 -21.32
CA LEU A 78 46.55 33.08 -21.46
C LEU A 78 46.07 34.52 -21.28
N GLN A 79 46.67 35.28 -20.37
CA GLN A 79 46.32 36.69 -20.19
C GLN A 79 46.63 37.53 -21.44
N ALA A 80 47.72 37.20 -22.16
CA ALA A 80 48.07 37.85 -23.43
C ALA A 80 47.02 37.62 -24.54
N THR A 81 46.23 36.55 -24.47
CA THR A 81 45.15 36.26 -25.44
C THR A 81 43.86 37.07 -25.21
N GLY A 82 43.80 37.85 -24.13
CA GLY A 82 42.63 38.65 -23.73
C GLY A 82 41.65 37.93 -22.80
N LEU A 83 42.04 36.78 -22.24
CA LEU A 83 41.28 36.07 -21.20
C LEU A 83 41.71 36.59 -19.83
N ASP A 84 40.76 36.97 -18.97
CA ASP A 84 41.05 37.48 -17.63
C ASP A 84 40.72 36.45 -16.54
N ARG A 85 41.68 36.19 -15.66
CA ARG A 85 41.49 35.32 -14.47
C ARG A 85 40.37 35.81 -13.56
N LYS A 86 40.15 37.13 -13.50
CA LYS A 86 39.14 37.75 -12.63
C LYS A 86 37.72 37.71 -13.19
N GLN A 87 37.53 37.27 -14.44
CA GLN A 87 36.23 37.28 -15.11
C GLN A 87 35.78 35.87 -15.48
N PRO A 88 35.35 35.04 -14.51
CA PRO A 88 34.90 33.67 -14.78
C PRO A 88 33.70 33.60 -15.73
N LEU A 89 32.83 34.63 -15.70
CA LEU A 89 31.68 34.76 -16.60
C LEU A 89 32.09 34.86 -18.08
N GLN A 90 33.26 35.44 -18.37
CA GLN A 90 33.80 35.50 -19.73
C GLN A 90 34.07 34.09 -20.25
N HIS A 91 34.65 33.22 -19.42
CA HIS A 91 34.98 31.84 -19.78
C HIS A 91 33.72 31.00 -20.01
N GLU A 92 32.69 31.21 -19.20
CA GLU A 92 31.39 30.54 -19.33
C GLU A 92 30.65 31.00 -20.59
N ALA A 93 30.75 32.29 -20.93
CA ALA A 93 30.08 32.87 -22.10
C ALA A 93 30.62 32.33 -23.44
N ILE A 94 31.91 31.96 -23.53
CA ILE A 94 32.52 31.49 -24.79
C ILE A 94 31.79 30.28 -25.36
N SER A 95 31.45 29.29 -24.53
CA SER A 95 30.89 28.01 -24.99
C SER A 95 29.54 28.16 -25.70
N PRO A 96 28.55 28.89 -25.16
CA PRO A 96 27.30 29.22 -25.85
C PRO A 96 27.50 29.87 -27.24
N TYR A 97 28.40 30.85 -27.37
CA TYR A 97 28.64 31.51 -28.66
C TYR A 97 29.27 30.56 -29.69
N VAL A 98 30.19 29.70 -29.26
CA VAL A 98 30.81 28.68 -30.13
C VAL A 98 29.75 27.66 -30.60
N VAL A 99 28.87 27.20 -29.72
CA VAL A 99 27.77 26.28 -30.07
C VAL A 99 26.80 26.95 -31.05
N ALA A 100 26.40 28.20 -30.78
CA ALA A 100 25.54 28.97 -31.68
C ALA A 100 26.17 29.14 -33.06
N TYR A 101 27.47 29.45 -33.13
CA TYR A 101 28.19 29.60 -34.39
C TYR A 101 28.33 28.27 -35.15
N ARG A 102 28.59 27.14 -34.47
CA ARG A 102 28.60 25.81 -35.10
C ARG A 102 27.23 25.46 -35.69
N ARG A 103 26.15 25.75 -34.98
CA ARG A 103 24.77 25.55 -35.47
C ARG A 103 24.48 26.44 -36.66
N TYR A 104 24.89 27.71 -36.63
CA TYR A 104 24.77 28.64 -37.76
C TYR A 104 25.51 28.13 -39.00
N VAL A 105 26.76 27.66 -38.85
CA VAL A 105 27.55 27.10 -39.97
C VAL A 105 26.94 25.81 -40.51
N ARG A 106 26.43 24.91 -39.65
CA ARG A 106 25.70 23.71 -40.07
C ARG A 106 24.41 24.06 -40.81
N ALA A 107 23.62 24.99 -40.28
CA ALA A 107 22.39 25.45 -40.91
C ALA A 107 22.64 26.05 -42.30
N ARG A 108 23.73 26.82 -42.46
CA ARG A 108 24.15 27.42 -43.74
C ARG A 108 24.72 26.42 -44.74
N ARG A 109 25.35 25.33 -44.26
CA ARG A 109 25.78 24.20 -45.11
C ARG A 109 24.60 23.33 -45.55
N ASN A 110 23.62 23.13 -44.68
CA ASN A 110 22.41 22.34 -44.96
C ASN A 110 21.37 23.09 -45.80
N THR A 111 21.42 24.43 -45.87
CA THR A 111 20.55 25.22 -46.78
C THR A 111 20.91 25.10 -48.25
N GLY A 112 21.97 24.36 -48.60
CA GLY A 112 22.31 24.04 -49.99
C GLY A 112 21.42 22.98 -50.65
N ASN A 113 20.73 22.14 -49.86
CA ASN A 113 19.91 21.03 -50.37
C ASN A 113 18.43 21.14 -49.95
N PRO A 114 17.53 21.67 -50.82
CA PRO A 114 16.12 21.84 -50.50
C PRO A 114 15.34 20.53 -50.26
N GLY A 115 15.89 19.36 -50.64
CA GLY A 115 15.31 18.05 -50.35
C GLY A 115 15.39 17.67 -48.86
N GLU A 116 16.55 17.83 -48.24
CA GLU A 116 16.80 17.45 -46.83
C GLU A 116 15.97 18.29 -45.85
N LEU A 117 15.67 19.55 -46.19
CA LEU A 117 14.77 20.40 -45.40
C LEU A 117 13.32 19.94 -45.44
N ARG A 118 12.85 19.43 -46.59
CA ARG A 118 11.50 18.87 -46.71
C ARG A 118 11.38 17.58 -45.91
N ASP A 119 12.38 16.71 -46.01
CA ASP A 119 12.42 15.45 -45.28
C ASP A 119 12.43 15.69 -43.76
N THR A 120 13.23 16.64 -43.27
CA THR A 120 13.24 17.00 -41.84
C THR A 120 11.92 17.60 -41.37
N ILE A 121 11.27 18.47 -42.16
CA ILE A 121 9.93 19.01 -41.85
C ILE A 121 8.89 17.89 -41.80
N ASP A 122 8.92 16.94 -42.73
CA ASP A 122 7.97 15.82 -42.77
C ASP A 122 8.22 14.80 -41.65
N THR A 123 9.46 14.72 -41.16
CA THR A 123 9.80 13.92 -39.98
C THR A 123 9.27 14.58 -38.71
N LEU A 124 9.50 15.88 -38.53
CA LEU A 124 8.97 16.65 -37.40
C LEU A 124 7.43 16.66 -37.37
N ARG A 125 6.77 16.70 -38.54
CA ARG A 125 5.30 16.59 -38.62
C ARG A 125 4.78 15.21 -38.25
N ARG A 126 5.56 14.15 -38.46
CA ARG A 126 5.22 12.79 -37.99
C ARG A 126 5.39 12.72 -36.48
N GLU A 127 6.54 13.13 -35.97
CA GLU A 127 6.81 13.18 -34.52
C GLU A 127 5.78 14.01 -33.76
N LEU A 128 5.32 15.13 -34.31
CA LEU A 128 4.30 15.98 -33.68
C LEU A 128 2.91 15.31 -33.69
N ARG A 129 2.58 14.54 -34.74
CA ARG A 129 1.34 13.74 -34.76
C ARG A 129 1.40 12.57 -33.79
N ASP A 130 2.55 11.89 -33.71
CA ASP A 130 2.76 10.78 -32.78
C ASP A 130 2.70 11.28 -31.34
N LEU A 131 3.31 12.43 -31.05
CA LEU A 131 3.24 13.06 -29.74
C LEU A 131 1.82 13.50 -29.40
N LYS A 132 1.07 14.06 -30.37
CA LYS A 132 -0.35 14.38 -30.17
C LYS A 132 -1.16 13.13 -29.84
N ALA A 133 -0.96 12.03 -30.56
CA ALA A 133 -1.65 10.77 -30.30
C ALA A 133 -1.30 10.19 -28.92
N GLN A 134 -0.04 10.32 -28.48
CA GLN A 134 0.38 9.94 -27.13
C GLN A 134 -0.28 10.81 -26.06
N PHE A 135 -0.38 12.13 -26.28
CA PHE A 135 -1.11 13.02 -25.38
C PHE A 135 -2.59 12.68 -25.30
N ASP A 136 -3.26 12.49 -26.44
CA ASP A 136 -4.67 12.13 -26.50
C ASP A 136 -4.92 10.80 -25.74
N ALA A 137 -4.04 9.80 -25.91
CA ALA A 137 -4.11 8.55 -25.15
C ALA A 137 -3.91 8.73 -23.63
N VAL A 138 -3.00 9.63 -23.21
CA VAL A 138 -2.80 9.96 -21.79
C VAL A 138 -4.04 10.67 -21.22
N PHE A 139 -4.66 11.57 -21.98
CA PHE A 139 -5.91 12.22 -21.57
C PHE A 139 -7.06 11.21 -21.44
N ASP A 140 -7.22 10.30 -22.40
CA ASP A 140 -8.23 9.24 -22.31
C ASP A 140 -8.03 8.32 -21.10
N ASN A 141 -6.77 7.99 -20.78
CA ASN A 141 -6.44 7.21 -19.60
C ASN A 141 -6.68 7.99 -18.30
N ALA A 142 -6.38 9.30 -18.28
CA ALA A 142 -6.67 10.15 -17.13
C ALA A 142 -8.17 10.26 -16.86
N MET A 143 -8.99 10.43 -17.92
CA MET A 143 -10.45 10.45 -17.81
C MET A 143 -10.99 9.13 -17.23
N LYS A 144 -10.51 7.98 -17.71
CA LYS A 144 -10.91 6.67 -17.17
C LYS A 144 -10.53 6.51 -15.69
N LEU A 145 -9.35 6.98 -15.29
CA LEU A 145 -8.92 6.96 -13.90
C LEU A 145 -9.78 7.88 -13.02
N GLU A 146 -10.21 9.03 -13.54
CA GLU A 146 -11.14 9.91 -12.82
C GLU A 146 -12.53 9.27 -12.65
N GLU A 147 -13.04 8.58 -13.67
CA GLU A 147 -14.29 7.82 -13.59
C GLU A 147 -14.18 6.68 -12.56
N GLU A 148 -13.09 5.92 -12.57
CA GLU A 148 -12.83 4.87 -11.58
C GLU A 148 -12.70 5.44 -10.17
N ARG A 149 -12.02 6.58 -10.02
CA ARG A 149 -11.92 7.28 -8.74
C ARG A 149 -13.29 7.73 -8.23
N ALA A 150 -14.13 8.29 -9.10
CA ALA A 150 -15.48 8.71 -8.73
C ALA A 150 -16.35 7.51 -8.31
N ARG A 151 -16.26 6.40 -9.05
CA ARG A 151 -16.91 5.14 -8.71
C ARG A 151 -16.46 4.64 -7.34
N LEU A 152 -15.16 4.51 -7.11
CA LEU A 152 -14.62 4.05 -5.83
C LEU A 152 -14.99 4.98 -4.67
N ALA A 153 -15.05 6.29 -4.90
CA ALA A 153 -15.51 7.25 -3.89
C ALA A 153 -16.98 6.99 -3.50
N SER A 154 -17.86 6.78 -4.47
CA SER A 154 -19.27 6.44 -4.20
C SER A 154 -19.44 5.09 -3.50
N GLU A 155 -18.68 4.07 -3.89
CA GLU A 155 -18.69 2.77 -3.23
C GLU A 155 -18.21 2.90 -1.78
N ASN A 156 -17.15 3.67 -1.54
CA ASN A 156 -16.63 3.91 -0.19
C ASN A 156 -17.64 4.65 0.69
N GLU A 157 -18.28 5.71 0.18
CA GLU A 157 -19.34 6.43 0.89
C GLU A 157 -20.49 5.49 1.26
N SER A 158 -20.93 4.64 0.33
CA SER A 158 -21.98 3.66 0.60
C SER A 158 -21.59 2.65 1.68
N LEU A 159 -20.33 2.22 1.70
CA LEU A 159 -19.81 1.29 2.71
C LEU A 159 -19.70 1.98 4.07
N GLN A 160 -19.23 3.22 4.12
CA GLN A 160 -19.18 4.01 5.37
C GLN A 160 -20.58 4.19 5.96
N GLN A 161 -21.59 4.50 5.13
CA GLN A 161 -22.98 4.59 5.58
C GLN A 161 -23.50 3.25 6.13
N ARG A 162 -23.18 2.12 5.48
CA ARG A 162 -23.55 0.79 5.99
C ARG A 162 -22.88 0.47 7.32
N VAL A 163 -21.59 0.77 7.46
CA VAL A 163 -20.84 0.55 8.71
C VAL A 163 -21.45 1.39 9.83
N LEU A 164 -21.74 2.67 9.59
CA LEU A 164 -22.39 3.53 10.58
C LEU A 164 -23.77 2.99 10.98
N HIS A 165 -24.56 2.51 10.01
CA HIS A 165 -25.86 1.91 10.30
C HIS A 165 -25.75 0.64 11.16
N GLU A 166 -24.81 -0.24 10.85
CA GLU A 166 -24.57 -1.45 11.67
C GLU A 166 -24.05 -1.12 13.07
N GLN A 167 -23.21 -0.08 13.21
CA GLN A 167 -22.76 0.40 14.51
C GLN A 167 -23.93 0.94 15.34
N LEU A 168 -24.79 1.77 14.74
CA LEU A 168 -26.00 2.26 15.41
C LEU A 168 -26.92 1.10 15.83
N ARG A 169 -27.11 0.11 14.96
CA ARG A 169 -27.90 -1.08 15.27
C ARG A 169 -27.30 -1.90 16.41
N ALA A 170 -25.97 -2.03 16.46
CA ALA A 170 -25.27 -2.70 17.55
C ALA A 170 -25.39 -1.91 18.87
N ASP A 171 -25.27 -0.59 18.83
CA ASP A 171 -25.46 0.29 19.99
C ASP A 171 -26.91 0.22 20.51
N GLU A 172 -27.90 0.19 19.64
CA GLU A 172 -29.30 -0.02 20.02
C GLU A 172 -29.54 -1.39 20.64
N ALA A 173 -28.96 -2.45 20.04
CA ALA A 173 -29.07 -3.81 20.58
C ALA A 173 -28.41 -3.95 21.95
N THR A 174 -27.24 -3.34 22.15
CA THR A 174 -26.55 -3.34 23.46
C THR A 174 -27.35 -2.56 24.49
N ARG A 175 -27.91 -1.39 24.15
CA ARG A 175 -28.81 -0.64 25.05
C ARG A 175 -30.03 -1.45 25.43
N ALA A 176 -30.75 -2.03 24.45
CA ALA A 176 -31.92 -2.86 24.70
C ALA A 176 -31.58 -4.06 25.60
N LEU A 177 -30.43 -4.69 25.39
CA LEU A 177 -29.94 -5.79 26.21
C LEU A 177 -29.60 -5.33 27.64
N THR A 178 -28.98 -4.16 27.82
CA THR A 178 -28.73 -3.60 29.17
C THR A 178 -30.03 -3.27 29.90
N GLU A 179 -31.02 -2.69 29.22
CA GLU A 179 -32.33 -2.41 29.80
C GLU A 179 -33.07 -3.69 30.19
N ALA A 180 -33.04 -4.71 29.32
CA ALA A 180 -33.62 -6.01 29.60
C ALA A 180 -32.97 -6.67 30.82
N ARG A 181 -31.63 -6.64 30.93
CA ARG A 181 -30.89 -7.12 32.10
C ARG A 181 -31.31 -6.37 33.37
N GLN A 182 -31.33 -5.03 33.34
CA GLN A 182 -31.72 -4.23 34.50
C GLN A 182 -33.16 -4.51 34.96
N LYS A 183 -34.09 -4.68 34.01
CA LYS A 183 -35.48 -5.02 34.30
C LYS A 183 -35.61 -6.42 34.89
N ALA A 184 -34.91 -7.41 34.32
CA ALA A 184 -34.87 -8.78 34.83
C ALA A 184 -34.31 -8.83 36.25
N PHE A 185 -33.19 -8.14 36.52
CA PHE A 185 -32.63 -8.03 37.88
C PHE A 185 -33.59 -7.39 38.88
N ARG A 186 -34.28 -6.31 38.47
CA ARG A 186 -35.24 -5.65 39.36
C ARG A 186 -36.37 -6.61 39.78
N LEU A 187 -36.93 -7.35 38.82
CA LEU A 187 -37.99 -8.32 39.09
C LEU A 187 -37.46 -9.49 39.92
N PHE A 188 -36.29 -10.03 39.57
CA PHE A 188 -35.64 -11.10 40.32
C PHE A 188 -35.44 -10.75 41.79
N ARG A 189 -34.93 -9.55 42.09
CA ARG A 189 -34.77 -9.06 43.47
C ARG A 189 -36.09 -8.99 44.22
N VAL A 190 -37.16 -8.47 43.58
CA VAL A 190 -38.48 -8.40 44.20
C VAL A 190 -38.99 -9.80 44.56
N TYR A 191 -38.85 -10.76 43.65
CA TYR A 191 -39.28 -12.13 43.90
C TYR A 191 -38.42 -12.85 44.94
N LEU A 192 -37.12 -12.56 45.04
CA LEU A 192 -36.26 -13.07 46.12
C LEU A 192 -36.67 -12.53 47.49
N PHE A 193 -36.99 -11.23 47.59
CA PHE A 193 -37.52 -10.65 48.82
C PHE A 193 -38.87 -11.25 49.20
N LEU A 194 -39.76 -11.45 48.22
CA LEU A 194 -41.06 -12.10 48.42
C LEU A 194 -40.88 -13.55 48.90
N LEU A 195 -39.96 -14.30 48.29
CA LEU A 195 -39.66 -15.69 48.69
C LEU A 195 -39.18 -15.75 50.14
N LYS A 196 -38.27 -14.84 50.52
CA LYS A 196 -37.76 -14.74 51.89
C LYS A 196 -38.89 -14.42 52.88
N GLU A 197 -39.68 -13.40 52.59
CA GLU A 197 -40.77 -12.95 53.46
C GLU A 197 -41.86 -14.02 53.61
N GLU A 198 -42.25 -14.68 52.51
CA GLU A 198 -43.25 -15.75 52.55
C GLU A 198 -42.71 -16.99 53.29
N ARG A 199 -41.40 -17.28 53.24
CA ARG A 199 -40.80 -18.34 54.07
C ARG A 199 -40.75 -17.99 55.55
N GLU A 200 -40.47 -16.74 55.91
CA GLU A 200 -40.55 -16.28 57.30
C GLU A 200 -41.99 -16.36 57.85
N ARG A 201 -42.99 -16.02 57.01
CA ARG A 201 -44.43 -16.12 57.34
C ARG A 201 -44.94 -17.56 57.43
N LEU A 202 -44.44 -18.46 56.59
CA LEU A 202 -44.82 -19.88 56.54
C LEU A 202 -44.43 -20.67 57.80
N SER A 203 -43.66 -20.10 58.72
CA SER A 203 -43.53 -20.71 60.05
C SER A 203 -44.88 -20.78 60.80
N ASN A 204 -45.95 -20.12 60.31
CA ASN A 204 -47.22 -20.02 61.04
C ASN A 204 -48.56 -20.25 60.27
N ASP A 205 -48.66 -20.56 58.96
CA ASP A 205 -50.02 -20.86 58.37
C ASP A 205 -50.05 -21.52 56.96
N PRO A 206 -51.19 -22.13 56.52
CA PRO A 206 -51.29 -23.12 55.44
C PRO A 206 -51.45 -22.59 53.99
N MET A 207 -51.16 -21.31 53.70
CA MET A 207 -51.25 -20.77 52.32
C MET A 207 -50.00 -21.10 51.47
N ARG A 208 -49.83 -22.39 51.16
CA ARG A 208 -48.70 -22.96 50.39
C ARG A 208 -48.65 -22.50 48.91
N GLU A 209 -49.75 -22.01 48.35
CA GLU A 209 -49.86 -21.62 46.93
C GLU A 209 -49.09 -20.35 46.58
N ARG A 210 -48.99 -19.39 47.52
CA ARG A 210 -48.24 -18.13 47.30
C ARG A 210 -46.74 -18.34 47.27
N LEU A 211 -46.24 -19.23 48.12
CA LEU A 211 -44.85 -19.67 48.11
C LEU A 211 -44.49 -20.33 46.78
N LEU A 212 -45.30 -21.26 46.28
CA LEU A 212 -45.06 -21.94 45.00
C LEU A 212 -44.98 -20.92 43.84
N THR A 213 -45.81 -19.88 43.89
CA THR A 213 -45.78 -18.80 42.90
C THR A 213 -44.48 -17.99 42.98
N ALA A 214 -43.97 -17.72 44.19
CA ALA A 214 -42.70 -17.04 44.40
C ALA A 214 -41.50 -17.91 43.97
N GLU A 215 -41.52 -19.21 44.26
CA GLU A 215 -40.50 -20.18 43.84
C GLU A 215 -40.40 -20.26 42.32
N VAL A 216 -41.54 -20.48 41.63
CA VAL A 216 -41.60 -20.51 40.16
C VAL A 216 -41.18 -19.16 39.56
N ALA A 217 -41.53 -18.04 40.19
CA ALA A 217 -41.11 -16.73 39.74
C ALA A 217 -39.58 -16.54 39.89
N VAL A 218 -38.97 -17.01 40.98
CA VAL A 218 -37.51 -16.95 41.18
C VAL A 218 -36.78 -17.84 40.17
N GLU A 219 -37.26 -19.07 39.93
CA GLU A 219 -36.67 -20.00 38.94
C GLU A 219 -36.78 -19.46 37.50
N THR A 220 -37.92 -18.91 37.13
CA THR A 220 -38.10 -18.33 35.79
C THR A 220 -37.22 -17.10 35.60
N HIS A 221 -37.08 -16.26 36.62
CA HIS A 221 -36.25 -15.06 36.52
C HIS A 221 -34.75 -15.38 36.63
N SER A 222 -34.35 -16.44 37.35
CA SER A 222 -32.97 -16.92 37.34
C SER A 222 -32.58 -17.51 35.99
N ALA A 223 -33.46 -18.31 35.37
CA ALA A 223 -33.24 -18.87 34.03
C ALA A 223 -33.17 -17.78 32.96
N THR A 224 -33.98 -16.72 33.07
CA THR A 224 -33.89 -15.58 32.13
C THR A 224 -32.60 -14.77 32.33
N LEU A 225 -32.10 -14.61 33.56
CA LEU A 225 -30.80 -13.98 33.82
C LEU A 225 -29.64 -14.85 33.35
N GLU A 226 -29.72 -16.18 33.46
CA GLU A 226 -28.76 -17.14 32.88
C GLU A 226 -28.75 -17.03 31.35
N ALA A 227 -29.92 -16.98 30.69
CA ALA A 227 -30.02 -16.79 29.25
C ALA A 227 -29.49 -15.43 28.77
N LEU A 228 -29.54 -14.39 29.62
CA LEU A 228 -28.94 -13.09 29.38
C LEU A 228 -27.43 -13.04 29.71
N GLY A 229 -26.84 -14.15 30.14
CA GLY A 229 -25.41 -14.28 30.47
C GLY A 229 -25.02 -13.65 31.80
N MET A 230 -25.96 -13.49 32.73
CA MET A 230 -25.79 -12.80 34.03
C MET A 230 -25.92 -13.77 35.21
N LYS A 231 -25.54 -15.04 35.03
CA LYS A 231 -25.69 -16.10 36.02
C LYS A 231 -24.98 -15.80 37.34
N ASP A 232 -23.69 -15.48 37.26
CA ASP A 232 -22.85 -15.26 38.43
C ASP A 232 -23.36 -14.07 39.29
N ASP A 233 -23.79 -12.99 38.63
CA ASP A 233 -24.36 -11.82 39.28
C ASP A 233 -25.73 -12.10 39.91
N ALA A 234 -26.53 -12.96 39.28
CA ALA A 234 -27.81 -13.41 39.82
C ALA A 234 -27.62 -14.29 41.07
N GLU A 235 -26.67 -15.22 41.04
CA GLU A 235 -26.32 -16.07 42.19
C GLU A 235 -25.76 -15.23 43.36
N ALA A 236 -24.92 -14.25 43.07
CA ALA A 236 -24.39 -13.33 44.08
C ALA A 236 -25.51 -12.53 44.78
N GLN A 237 -26.47 -11.98 44.02
CA GLN A 237 -27.62 -11.26 44.58
C GLN A 237 -28.59 -12.17 45.34
N ALA A 238 -28.81 -13.38 44.85
CA ALA A 238 -29.63 -14.37 45.55
C ALA A 238 -29.02 -14.74 46.91
N LEU A 239 -27.70 -14.94 46.96
CA LEU A 239 -26.96 -15.21 48.19
C LEU A 239 -27.00 -14.03 49.17
N GLU A 240 -26.87 -12.80 48.68
CA GLU A 240 -26.96 -11.59 49.49
C GLU A 240 -28.35 -11.42 50.13
N ILE A 241 -29.43 -11.63 49.37
CA ILE A 241 -30.81 -11.37 49.82
C ILE A 241 -31.35 -12.50 50.70
N LEU A 242 -31.22 -13.75 50.23
CA LEU A 242 -31.76 -14.92 50.93
C LEU A 242 -30.89 -15.33 52.12
N GLY A 243 -29.59 -15.00 52.11
CA GLY A 243 -28.63 -15.50 53.08
C GLY A 243 -28.16 -16.93 52.77
N GLN A 244 -27.13 -17.38 53.47
CA GLN A 244 -26.41 -18.62 53.14
C GLN A 244 -27.26 -19.89 53.26
N ASP A 245 -28.20 -19.93 54.20
CA ASP A 245 -29.01 -21.12 54.49
C ASP A 245 -30.11 -21.33 53.43
N LEU A 246 -30.92 -20.30 53.17
CA LEU A 246 -31.97 -20.34 52.14
C LEU A 246 -31.39 -20.43 50.73
N PHE A 247 -30.23 -19.82 50.47
CA PHE A 247 -29.57 -19.94 49.16
C PHE A 247 -29.19 -21.39 48.83
N GLN A 248 -28.70 -22.16 49.80
CA GLN A 248 -28.34 -23.56 49.58
C GLN A 248 -29.55 -24.45 49.25
N GLU A 249 -30.68 -24.23 49.96
CA GLU A 249 -31.93 -24.96 49.75
C GLU A 249 -32.47 -24.79 48.31
N TYR A 250 -32.40 -23.58 47.74
CA TYR A 250 -33.04 -23.30 46.44
C TYR A 250 -32.12 -23.29 45.22
N PHE A 251 -30.85 -22.95 45.38
CA PHE A 251 -29.92 -22.79 44.25
C PHE A 251 -28.87 -23.90 44.18
N ARG A 252 -28.65 -24.69 45.24
CA ARG A 252 -27.68 -25.81 45.22
C ARG A 252 -28.31 -27.19 45.27
N GLU A 253 -29.45 -27.37 45.93
CA GLU A 253 -30.15 -28.68 45.92
C GLU A 253 -30.91 -28.95 44.60
N THR A 254 -31.17 -27.92 43.78
CA THR A 254 -31.83 -28.01 42.47
C THR A 254 -30.92 -28.48 41.33
N ASP A 255 -29.59 -28.36 41.47
CA ASP A 255 -28.66 -28.95 40.48
C ASP A 255 -28.74 -30.49 40.47
N SER A 256 -29.14 -31.11 41.58
CA SER A 256 -29.47 -32.54 41.67
C SER A 256 -30.81 -32.94 41.04
N ARG A 257 -31.63 -31.98 40.60
CA ARG A 257 -32.91 -32.21 39.89
C ARG A 257 -32.86 -31.80 38.41
N ARG A 258 -31.70 -31.38 37.88
CA ARG A 258 -31.54 -31.20 36.43
C ARG A 258 -31.85 -32.53 35.73
N VAL A 259 -32.90 -32.47 34.90
CA VAL A 259 -33.32 -33.50 33.96
C VAL A 259 -32.09 -34.09 33.25
N PRO A 260 -31.96 -35.43 33.12
CA PRO A 260 -30.82 -36.03 32.42
C PRO A 260 -30.69 -35.43 31.02
N ASP A 261 -29.46 -35.07 30.63
CA ASP A 261 -29.13 -34.62 29.29
C ASP A 261 -29.80 -35.51 28.23
N PRO A 262 -30.45 -34.95 27.19
CA PRO A 262 -31.05 -35.75 26.12
C PRO A 262 -30.01 -36.60 25.36
N GLU A 263 -28.72 -36.25 25.47
CA GLU A 263 -27.62 -37.03 24.90
C GLU A 263 -27.33 -38.32 25.68
N THR A 264 -27.54 -38.35 26.99
CA THR A 264 -27.35 -39.56 27.82
C THR A 264 -28.44 -40.60 27.57
N LEU A 265 -29.69 -40.17 27.34
CA LEU A 265 -30.81 -41.06 27.01
C LEU A 265 -30.68 -41.70 25.61
N GLN A 266 -30.14 -40.98 24.63
CA GLN A 266 -29.87 -41.55 23.30
C GLN A 266 -28.69 -42.53 23.32
N GLY A 267 -27.66 -42.25 24.12
CA GLY A 267 -26.50 -43.15 24.28
C GLY A 267 -26.85 -44.48 24.93
N GLU A 268 -27.76 -44.50 25.90
CA GLU A 268 -28.19 -45.73 26.58
C GLU A 268 -29.12 -46.60 25.72
N LEU A 269 -29.99 -45.98 24.91
CA LEU A 269 -30.83 -46.70 23.95
C LEU A 269 -30.02 -47.33 22.80
N PHE A 270 -28.94 -46.67 22.35
CA PHE A 270 -28.03 -47.24 21.35
C PHE A 270 -27.19 -48.40 21.91
N ARG A 271 -26.67 -48.27 23.14
CA ARG A 271 -25.89 -49.35 23.78
C ARG A 271 -26.73 -50.57 24.14
N ALA A 272 -28.02 -50.40 24.45
CA ALA A 272 -28.94 -51.52 24.67
C ALA A 272 -29.21 -52.30 23.36
N ARG A 273 -29.22 -51.62 22.22
CA ARG A 273 -29.41 -52.24 20.89
C ARG A 273 -28.16 -52.98 20.40
N GLU A 274 -26.96 -52.47 20.66
CA GLU A 274 -25.70 -53.13 20.29
C GLU A 274 -25.42 -54.38 21.12
N ARG A 275 -25.83 -54.41 22.40
CA ARG A 275 -25.69 -55.62 23.25
C ARG A 275 -26.66 -56.75 22.89
N ALA A 276 -27.73 -56.47 22.15
CA ALA A 276 -28.72 -57.46 21.74
C ALA A 276 -28.42 -58.11 20.36
N GLY A 277 -27.39 -57.66 19.63
CA GLY A 277 -27.21 -57.98 18.21
C GLY A 277 -26.00 -58.84 17.81
N SER A 278 -25.06 -59.19 18.69
CA SER A 278 -23.84 -59.92 18.28
C SER A 278 -23.95 -61.44 18.46
N GLY A 279 -24.52 -62.12 17.47
CA GLY A 279 -24.30 -63.54 17.19
C GLY A 279 -23.56 -63.70 15.85
N PRO A 280 -22.56 -64.58 15.71
CA PRO A 280 -21.74 -64.64 14.50
C PRO A 280 -22.38 -65.59 13.48
N SER A 281 -22.46 -65.16 12.22
CA SER A 281 -22.61 -66.10 11.10
C SER A 281 -21.90 -65.59 9.86
N ASP A 282 -20.96 -66.42 9.42
CA ASP A 282 -20.22 -66.39 8.16
C ASP A 282 -21.08 -66.22 6.91
N GLY A 283 -20.45 -65.68 5.87
CA GLY A 283 -20.60 -66.22 4.51
C GLY A 283 -21.04 -65.24 3.42
N GLY A 284 -20.14 -65.01 2.46
CA GLY A 284 -20.51 -65.12 1.04
C GLY A 284 -20.78 -63.85 0.23
N ALA A 285 -19.74 -63.44 -0.51
CA ALA A 285 -19.73 -63.10 -1.94
C ALA A 285 -20.68 -62.02 -2.55
N ALA A 286 -20.01 -61.00 -3.09
CA ALA A 286 -20.15 -60.39 -4.43
C ALA A 286 -21.54 -59.94 -4.93
N THR A 287 -21.69 -58.65 -5.24
CA THR A 287 -21.69 -58.11 -6.62
C THR A 287 -21.87 -56.59 -6.65
N ALA A 288 -21.36 -56.00 -7.73
CA ALA A 288 -21.26 -54.58 -8.02
C ALA A 288 -22.61 -53.88 -8.28
N GLY A 289 -22.65 -52.57 -8.05
CA GLY A 289 -23.72 -51.68 -8.51
C GLY A 289 -23.36 -50.22 -8.30
N SER A 290 -22.92 -49.58 -9.39
CA SER A 290 -22.63 -48.14 -9.51
C SER A 290 -23.78 -47.24 -9.06
N GLY A 291 -23.43 -46.09 -8.49
CA GLY A 291 -24.34 -44.98 -8.23
C GLY A 291 -23.54 -43.72 -7.96
N ASP A 292 -23.24 -42.99 -9.04
CA ASP A 292 -22.56 -41.71 -9.06
C ASP A 292 -23.23 -40.68 -8.15
N GLY A 293 -22.46 -40.14 -7.20
CA GLY A 293 -22.83 -39.02 -6.33
C GLY A 293 -21.80 -37.91 -6.47
N GLU A 294 -22.11 -36.95 -7.33
CA GLU A 294 -21.41 -35.72 -7.68
C GLU A 294 -20.61 -35.07 -6.52
N ALA A 295 -19.28 -35.16 -6.62
CA ALA A 295 -18.36 -34.45 -5.75
C ALA A 295 -18.20 -32.99 -6.22
N ARG A 296 -18.73 -32.04 -5.44
CA ARG A 296 -18.38 -30.61 -5.56
C ARG A 296 -16.89 -30.41 -5.23
N PRO A 297 -16.10 -29.75 -6.09
CA PRO A 297 -14.72 -29.41 -5.74
C PRO A 297 -14.66 -28.19 -4.80
N PRO A 298 -13.75 -28.16 -3.81
CA PRO A 298 -13.56 -26.99 -2.96
C PRO A 298 -12.79 -25.88 -3.70
N PHE A 299 -13.24 -24.64 -3.45
CA PHE A 299 -12.61 -23.39 -3.85
C PHE A 299 -11.11 -23.35 -3.49
N ARG A 300 -10.25 -23.03 -4.47
CA ARG A 300 -8.87 -22.58 -4.22
C ARG A 300 -8.83 -21.05 -4.17
N PRO A 301 -8.22 -20.42 -3.16
CA PRO A 301 -7.93 -19.00 -3.19
C PRO A 301 -6.77 -18.70 -4.16
N ARG A 302 -6.92 -17.62 -4.92
CA ARG A 302 -5.96 -17.13 -5.91
C ARG A 302 -4.86 -16.36 -5.18
N VAL A 303 -3.63 -16.86 -5.26
CA VAL A 303 -2.42 -16.16 -4.80
C VAL A 303 -2.19 -14.96 -5.71
N VAL A 304 -2.22 -13.75 -5.14
CA VAL A 304 -1.73 -12.52 -5.79
C VAL A 304 -0.24 -12.43 -5.46
N ASN A 305 0.59 -12.60 -6.48
CA ASN A 305 2.02 -12.27 -6.42
C ASN A 305 2.16 -10.81 -6.87
N ASP A 306 2.54 -9.93 -5.94
CA ASP A 306 3.04 -8.60 -6.27
C ASP A 306 4.49 -8.70 -6.74
N ARG A 307 4.76 -8.08 -7.89
CA ARG A 307 6.07 -7.66 -8.38
C ARG A 307 6.01 -6.18 -8.67
#